data_AF-M4SZ60-F1
#
_entry.id   AF-M4SZ60-F1
#
_cell.length_a   1.000
_cell.length_b   1.000
_cell.length_c   1.000
_cell.angle_alpha   90.00
_cell.angle_beta   90.00
_cell.angle_gamma   90.00
#
_symmetry.space_group_name_H-M   'P 1'
#
loop_
_entity.id
_entity.type
_entity.pdbx_description
1 polymer ?
#
loop_
_entity_poly.entity_id
_entity_poly.type
_entity_poly.pdbx_seq_one_letter_code
_entity_poly.pdbx_strand_id
1 'polypeptide(L)' 'NMYDVMGKIYSECQSDNEFRERCSSELLGRVVITKYNDKTYKIDDIAWDSKPSDRFVTVRGPTSFIAYYQQ' A
#
# COMPACT_ATOMS: atom_id res chain seq x y z
N ASN A 1 -2.81 -8.51 -8.04
CA ASN A 1 -3.23 -7.37 -7.18
C ASN A 1 -1.94 -6.61 -6.77
N MET A 2 -1.98 -5.49 -6.03
CA MET A 2 -0.73 -4.77 -5.66
C MET A 2 0.20 -5.60 -4.77
N TYR A 3 -0.35 -6.35 -3.83
CA TYR A 3 0.40 -7.26 -2.96
C TYR A 3 1.15 -8.34 -3.76
N ASP A 4 0.51 -8.97 -4.76
CA ASP A 4 1.16 -9.98 -5.61
C ASP A 4 2.31 -9.37 -6.43
N VAL A 5 2.13 -8.14 -6.92
CA VAL A 5 3.17 -7.42 -7.68
C VAL A 5 4.38 -7.16 -6.79
N MET A 6 4.16 -6.60 -5.60
CA MET A 6 5.24 -6.38 -4.63
C MET A 6 5.90 -7.69 -4.19
N GLY A 7 5.13 -8.77 -4.00
CA GLY A 7 5.66 -10.09 -3.68
C GLY A 7 6.59 -10.64 -4.78
N LYS A 8 6.25 -10.43 -6.05
CA LYS A 8 7.12 -10.80 -7.17
C LYS A 8 8.41 -9.98 -7.18
N ILE A 9 8.32 -8.65 -7.04
CA ILE A 9 9.50 -7.76 -6.98
C ILE A 9 10.42 -8.21 -5.83
N TYR A 10 9.85 -8.47 -4.66
CA TYR A 10 10.59 -8.91 -3.48
C TYR A 10 11.36 -10.21 -3.72
N SER A 11 10.74 -11.20 -4.39
CA SER A 11 11.39 -12.48 -4.68
C SER A 11 12.61 -12.39 -5.61
N GLU A 12 12.73 -11.28 -6.34
CA GLU A 12 13.80 -11.02 -7.30
C GLU A 12 14.91 -10.11 -6.72
N CYS A 13 14.72 -9.55 -5.52
CA CYS A 13 15.68 -8.66 -4.85
C CYS A 13 16.48 -9.39 -3.77
N GLN A 14 17.70 -8.90 -3.49
CA GLN A 14 18.61 -9.50 -2.51
C GLN A 14 18.54 -8.84 -1.13
N SER A 15 17.90 -7.66 -1.02
CA SER A 15 17.78 -6.91 0.24
C SER A 15 16.53 -6.05 0.28
N ASP A 16 16.13 -5.66 1.50
CA ASP A 16 15.00 -4.76 1.74
C ASP A 16 15.18 -3.39 1.08
N ASN A 17 16.41 -2.85 1.05
CA ASN A 17 16.67 -1.56 0.41
C ASN A 17 16.48 -1.64 -1.10
N GLU A 18 17.03 -2.67 -1.74
CA GLU A 18 16.85 -2.89 -3.18
C GLU A 18 15.36 -3.07 -3.52
N PHE A 19 14.63 -3.82 -2.70
CA PHE A 19 13.19 -3.98 -2.85
C PHE A 19 12.45 -2.64 -2.78
N ARG A 20 12.77 -1.80 -1.78
CA ARG A 20 12.14 -0.48 -1.60
C ARG A 20 12.44 0.46 -2.78
N GLU A 21 13.68 0.44 -3.29
CA GLU A 21 14.09 1.22 -4.47
C GLU A 21 13.36 0.75 -5.73
N ARG A 22 13.29 -0.56 -5.98
CA ARG A 22 12.55 -1.14 -7.11
C ARG A 22 11.07 -0.83 -7.05
N CYS A 23 10.42 -1.00 -5.89
CA CYS A 23 9.02 -0.62 -5.72
C CYS A 23 8.81 0.86 -5.99
N SER A 24 9.70 1.74 -5.51
CA SER A 24 9.59 3.18 -5.77
C SER A 24 9.67 3.49 -7.27
N SER A 25 10.62 2.88 -7.97
CA SER A 25 10.82 3.06 -9.42
C SER A 25 9.64 2.53 -10.26
N GLU A 26 9.10 1.37 -9.90
CA GLU A 26 8.06 0.71 -10.71
C GLU A 26 6.64 1.20 -10.41
N LEU A 27 6.36 1.59 -9.16
CA LEU A 27 5.00 1.84 -8.67
C LEU A 27 4.65 3.33 -8.54
N LEU A 28 5.59 4.21 -8.18
CA LEU A 28 5.26 5.63 -8.04
C LEU A 28 4.82 6.23 -9.38
N GLY A 29 3.79 7.07 -9.34
CA GLY A 29 3.13 7.63 -10.51
C GLY A 29 2.17 6.68 -11.23
N ARG A 30 2.12 5.38 -10.89
CA ARG A 30 1.12 4.45 -11.43
C ARG A 30 -0.25 4.71 -10.84
N VAL A 31 -1.29 4.33 -11.58
CA VAL A 31 -2.69 4.42 -11.14
C VAL A 31 -3.21 3.03 -10.77
N VAL A 32 -3.86 2.94 -9.62
CA VAL A 32 -4.51 1.72 -9.10
C VAL A 32 -6.00 1.94 -8.94
N ILE A 33 -6.78 0.86 -8.99
CA ILE A 33 -8.20 0.85 -8.64
C ILE A 33 -8.37 0.16 -7.30
N THR A 34 -9.12 0.77 -6.38
CA THR A 34 -9.51 0.15 -5.11
C THR A 34 -10.84 -0.60 -5.26
N LYS A 35 -10.80 -1.93 -5.17
CA LYS A 35 -11.94 -2.82 -5.44
C LYS A 35 -13.19 -2.60 -4.58
N TYR A 36 -13.05 -1.98 -3.41
CA TYR A 36 -14.18 -1.79 -2.50
C TYR A 36 -15.09 -0.61 -2.92
N ASN A 37 -14.62 0.28 -3.79
CA ASN A 37 -15.38 1.45 -4.24
C ASN A 37 -15.13 1.84 -5.71
N ASP A 38 -14.36 1.04 -6.45
CA ASP A 38 -13.94 1.23 -7.84
C ASP A 38 -13.30 2.60 -8.17
N LYS A 39 -12.78 3.29 -7.15
CA LYS A 39 -12.07 4.56 -7.36
C LYS A 39 -10.62 4.33 -7.76
N THR A 40 -10.13 5.20 -8.63
CA THR A 40 -8.73 5.21 -9.06
C THR A 40 -7.90 6.17 -8.22
N TYR A 41 -6.70 5.74 -7.83
CA TYR A 41 -5.74 6.56 -7.09
C TYR A 41 -4.37 6.46 -7.76
N LYS A 42 -3.63 7.55 -7.79
CA LYS A 42 -2.23 7.57 -8.21
C LYS A 42 -1.35 7.30 -6.99
N ILE A 43 -0.33 6.47 -7.12
CA ILE A 43 0.60 6.17 -6.04
C ILE A 43 1.64 7.29 -6.00
N ASP A 44 1.64 8.08 -4.93
CA ASP A 44 2.60 9.18 -4.75
C ASP A 44 3.78 8.81 -3.82
N ASP A 45 3.56 7.90 -2.85
CA ASP A 45 4.60 7.42 -1.93
C ASP A 45 4.22 6.06 -1.30
N ILE A 46 5.18 5.41 -0.63
CA ILE A 46 5.00 4.15 0.12
C ILE A 46 5.47 4.34 1.57
N ALA A 47 4.52 4.28 2.51
CA ALA A 47 4.82 4.37 3.93
C ALA A 47 5.30 3.02 4.50
N TRP A 48 6.59 2.71 4.33
CA TRP A 48 7.19 1.42 4.69
C TRP A 48 7.07 1.01 6.17
N ASP A 49 6.99 1.99 7.07
CA ASP A 49 6.89 1.74 8.52
C ASP A 49 5.43 1.66 9.00
N SER A 50 4.47 1.90 8.10
CA SER A 50 3.04 1.80 8.41
C SER A 50 2.55 0.36 8.31
N LYS A 51 1.61 0.00 9.18
CA LYS A 51 1.02 -1.34 9.26
C LYS A 51 -0.51 -1.26 9.34
N PRO A 52 -1.24 -2.31 8.89
CA PRO A 52 -2.72 -2.30 8.90
C PRO A 52 -3.36 -2.14 10.30
N SER A 53 -2.61 -2.42 11.36
CA SER A 53 -3.02 -2.21 12.76
C SER A 53 -2.86 -0.75 13.23
N ASP A 54 -2.14 0.10 12.49
CA ASP A 54 -2.03 1.51 12.81
C ASP A 54 -3.39 2.21 12.72
N ARG A 55 -3.55 3.29 13.50
CA ARG A 55 -4.81 4.02 13.63
C ARG A 55 -4.76 5.36 12.92
N PHE A 56 -5.90 5.75 12.38
CA PHE A 56 -6.13 7.05 11.78
C PHE A 56 -7.48 7.61 12.23
N VAL A 57 -7.65 8.93 12.13
CA VAL A 57 -8.87 9.62 12.54
C VAL A 57 -9.83 9.67 11.36
N THR A 58 -11.07 9.21 11.58
CA THR A 58 -12.19 9.36 10.64
C THR A 58 -13.21 10.35 11.19
N VAL A 59 -14.23 10.69 10.39
CA VAL A 59 -15.39 11.47 10.85
C VAL A 59 -16.17 10.82 12.00
N ARG A 60 -16.04 9.50 12.20
CA ARG A 60 -16.66 8.74 13.31
C ARG A 60 -15.73 8.55 14.52
N GLY A 61 -14.49 9.05 14.43
CA GLY A 61 -13.45 8.88 15.45
C GLY A 61 -12.27 7.98 15.00
N PRO A 62 -11.33 7.69 15.91
CA PRO A 62 -10.11 6.92 15.58
C PRO A 62 -10.38 5.43 15.36
N THR A 63 -9.95 4.88 14.22
CA THR A 63 -10.06 3.46 13.85
C THR A 63 -8.74 2.94 13.29
N SER A 64 -8.51 1.63 13.28
CA SER A 64 -7.41 1.02 12.49
C SER A 64 -7.83 0.82 11.04
N PHE A 65 -6.85 0.63 10.14
CA PHE A 65 -7.14 0.29 8.74
C PHE A 65 -7.91 -1.04 8.65
N ILE A 66 -7.53 -2.05 9.42
CA ILE A 66 -8.24 -3.34 9.47
C ILE A 66 -9.72 -3.13 9.85
N ALA A 67 -9.98 -2.45 10.96
CA ALA A 67 -11.35 -2.25 11.44
C ALA A 67 -12.17 -1.34 10.51
N TYR A 68 -11.53 -0.43 9.78
CA TYR A 68 -12.20 0.42 8.79
C TYR A 68 -12.68 -0.37 7.57
N TYR A 69 -11.87 -1.31 7.06
CA TYR A 69 -12.20 -2.10 5.87
C TYR A 69 -13.01 -3.38 6.14
N GLN A 70 -13.23 -3.75 7.40
CA GLN A 70 -14.09 -4.87 7.81
C GLN A 70 -15.54 -4.47 8.12
N GLN A 71 -15.84 -3.17 8.15
CA GLN A 71 -17.20 -2.65 8.28
C GLN A 71 -17.97 -2.82 6.98
#